data_AF-A0A366HSY0-F1
#
_entry.id   AF-A0A366HSY0-F1
#
_cell.length_a   1.000
_cell.length_b   1.000
_cell.length_c   1.000
_cell.angle_alpha   90.00
_cell.angle_beta   90.00
_cell.angle_gamma   90.00
#
_symmetry.space_group_name_H-M   'P 1'
#
loop_
_entity.id
_entity.type
_entity.pdbx_description
1 polymer ?
#
loop_
_entity_poly.entity_id
_entity_poly.type
_entity_poly.pdbx_seq_one_letter_code
_entity_poly.pdbx_strand_id
1 'polypeptide(L)'
;MKQDFPFAPDVLKGPPQFPFLYESPMFQTGQKVVCINDDFAPWVYDLYRALPKKGKIYTVRAVGVGRSNPKFEVNEDAEIKLTGAEFDLMLLLKELINPDDPHSSVKQELGFRSERFAPLEEIEEEEEAGELVGAGAGKKDWEPQPWAG
;
A
#
# COMPACT_ATOMS: atom_id res chain seq x y z
N MET A 1 -12.02 -58.30 -40.61
CA MET A 1 -11.95 -58.44 -39.14
C MET A 1 -12.41 -57.13 -38.53
N LYS A 2 -13.34 -57.21 -37.59
CA LYS A 2 -13.89 -56.10 -36.81
C LYS A 2 -12.84 -55.58 -35.82
N GLN A 3 -12.87 -54.30 -35.53
CA GLN A 3 -12.78 -53.79 -34.16
C GLN A 3 -13.35 -52.37 -34.11
N ASP A 4 -14.59 -52.28 -33.63
CA ASP A 4 -15.14 -51.10 -32.95
C ASP A 4 -14.32 -50.85 -31.68
N PHE A 5 -14.03 -49.60 -31.34
CA PHE A 5 -14.18 -49.08 -29.97
C PHE A 5 -14.39 -47.55 -30.00
N PRO A 6 -15.24 -47.02 -29.10
CA PRO A 6 -15.89 -45.72 -29.19
C PRO A 6 -15.11 -44.65 -28.42
N PHE A 7 -15.31 -43.36 -28.75
CA PHE A 7 -15.33 -42.31 -27.72
C PHE A 7 -15.99 -41.04 -28.28
N ALA A 8 -17.15 -40.72 -27.72
CA ALA A 8 -17.66 -39.35 -27.56
C ALA A 8 -17.85 -39.15 -26.04
N PRO A 9 -18.06 -37.93 -25.50
CA PRO A 9 -17.97 -36.58 -26.06
C PRO A 9 -17.17 -35.60 -25.15
N ASP A 10 -17.08 -34.34 -25.61
CA ASP A 10 -16.95 -33.09 -24.85
C ASP A 10 -16.24 -33.07 -23.49
N VAL A 11 -15.10 -32.39 -23.45
CA VAL A 11 -14.71 -31.63 -22.27
C VAL A 11 -14.22 -30.23 -22.70
N LEU A 12 -15.17 -29.30 -22.80
CA LEU A 12 -14.89 -27.87 -22.65
C LEU A 12 -14.36 -27.67 -21.22
N LYS A 13 -13.04 -27.82 -21.02
CA LYS A 13 -12.38 -27.31 -19.82
C LYS A 13 -12.37 -25.80 -19.95
N GLY A 14 -13.30 -25.13 -19.26
CA GLY A 14 -13.19 -23.70 -18.97
C GLY A 14 -11.82 -23.39 -18.34
N PRO A 15 -11.36 -22.13 -18.42
CA PRO A 15 -10.06 -21.74 -17.90
C PRO A 15 -9.97 -22.09 -16.40
N PRO A 16 -8.78 -22.52 -15.92
CA PRO A 16 -8.61 -22.87 -14.52
C PRO A 16 -9.00 -21.67 -13.65
N GLN A 17 -9.98 -21.88 -12.77
CA GLN A 17 -10.29 -20.95 -11.70
C GLN A 17 -9.13 -21.02 -10.71
N PHE A 18 -8.15 -20.14 -10.87
CA PHE A 18 -7.11 -19.94 -9.88
C PHE A 18 -7.77 -19.43 -8.60
N PRO A 19 -7.65 -20.13 -7.46
CA PRO A 19 -8.21 -19.64 -6.21
C PRO A 19 -7.42 -18.40 -5.81
N PHE A 20 -8.12 -17.26 -5.75
CA PHE A 20 -7.75 -16.04 -5.01
C PHE A 20 -6.24 -15.83 -4.87
N LEU A 21 -5.60 -15.38 -5.96
CA LEU A 21 -4.33 -14.70 -5.82
C LEU A 21 -4.61 -13.52 -4.89
N TYR A 22 -3.90 -13.48 -3.76
CA TYR A 22 -3.74 -12.30 -2.94
C TYR A 22 -3.43 -11.17 -3.92
N GLU A 23 -4.43 -10.32 -4.21
CA GLU A 23 -4.23 -9.11 -4.96
C GLU A 23 -3.27 -8.31 -4.10
N SER A 24 -1.97 -8.43 -4.36
CA SER A 24 -1.01 -7.42 -3.93
C SER A 24 -1.64 -6.13 -4.43
N PRO A 25 -2.19 -5.28 -3.54
CA PRO A 25 -2.97 -4.14 -3.99
C PRO A 25 -2.00 -3.27 -4.77
N MET A 26 -2.18 -3.24 -6.09
CA MET A 26 -1.32 -2.47 -6.96
C MET A 26 -1.55 -1.02 -6.57
N PHE A 27 -0.54 -0.39 -5.98
CA PHE A 27 -0.63 0.99 -5.53
C PHE A 27 -1.04 1.88 -6.71
N GLN A 28 -1.94 2.83 -6.45
CA GLN A 28 -2.44 3.76 -7.47
C GLN A 28 -2.08 5.19 -7.10
N THR A 29 -1.79 6.01 -8.11
CA THR A 29 -1.64 7.46 -7.90
C THR A 29 -2.94 8.04 -7.32
N GLY A 30 -2.83 8.84 -6.27
CA GLY A 30 -3.94 9.42 -5.52
C GLY A 30 -4.38 8.58 -4.32
N GLN A 31 -4.00 7.31 -4.25
CA GLN A 31 -4.39 6.41 -3.15
C GLN A 31 -3.79 6.86 -1.81
N LYS A 32 -4.59 6.75 -0.74
CA LYS A 32 -4.09 6.89 0.63
C LYS A 32 -3.45 5.61 1.12
N VAL A 33 -2.30 5.75 1.76
CA VAL A 33 -1.51 4.64 2.32
C VAL A 33 -1.05 4.99 3.73
N VAL A 34 -0.96 4.00 4.59
CA VAL A 34 -0.38 4.15 5.93
C VAL A 34 1.03 3.56 5.95
N CYS A 35 2.00 4.26 6.54
CA CYS A 35 3.32 3.71 6.75
C CYS A 35 3.27 2.68 7.88
N ILE A 36 3.67 1.43 7.60
CA ILE A 36 3.68 0.32 8.56
C ILE A 36 5.09 0.01 9.09
N ASN A 37 6.13 0.46 8.38
CA ASN A 37 7.54 0.25 8.73
C ASN A 37 8.38 1.49 8.42
N ASP A 38 8.79 2.21 9.48
CA ASP A 38 9.69 3.35 9.45
C ASP A 38 11.12 3.04 9.92
N ASP A 39 11.51 1.76 9.95
CA ASP A 39 12.88 1.37 10.27
C ASP A 39 13.80 1.60 9.06
N PHE A 40 14.63 2.64 9.14
CA PHE A 40 15.62 3.00 8.11
C PHE A 40 17.05 2.76 8.61
N ALA A 41 17.92 2.33 7.71
CA ALA A 41 19.34 2.25 8.02
C ALA A 41 19.92 3.67 8.25
N PRO A 42 20.94 3.84 9.14
CA PRO A 42 21.45 5.16 9.51
C PRO A 42 21.87 6.04 8.32
N TRP A 43 22.48 5.46 7.29
CA TRP A 43 22.93 6.19 6.10
C TRP A 43 21.79 6.79 5.26
N VAL A 44 20.56 6.30 5.41
CA VAL A 44 19.39 6.82 4.68
C VAL A 44 19.07 8.26 5.11
N TYR A 45 19.33 8.60 6.38
CA TYR A 45 19.05 9.92 6.94
C TYR A 45 19.95 11.02 6.36
N ASP A 46 21.12 10.67 5.84
CA ASP A 46 22.02 11.61 5.16
C ASP A 46 21.55 11.94 3.73
N LEU A 47 20.76 11.04 3.14
CA LEU A 47 20.35 11.11 1.74
C LEU A 47 18.94 11.71 1.57
N TYR A 48 18.03 11.38 2.49
CA TYR A 48 16.62 11.78 2.40
C TYR A 48 16.36 13.09 3.15
N ARG A 49 15.58 13.99 2.54
CA ARG A 49 15.12 15.22 3.21
C ARG A 49 14.02 14.94 4.21
N ALA A 50 13.13 14.01 3.90
CA ALA A 50 12.03 13.63 4.76
C ALA A 50 11.72 12.14 4.65
N LEU A 51 11.43 11.51 5.78
CA LEU A 51 11.12 10.09 5.89
C LEU A 51 9.69 9.88 6.40
N PRO A 52 9.01 8.80 5.94
CA PRO A 52 7.71 8.43 6.45
C PRO A 52 7.81 7.97 7.91
N LYS A 53 6.75 8.18 8.67
CA LYS A 53 6.64 7.78 10.08
C LYS A 53 5.56 6.72 10.22
N LYS A 54 5.81 5.69 11.01
CA LYS A 54 4.87 4.60 11.21
C LYS A 54 3.54 5.11 11.77
N GLY A 55 2.44 4.57 11.25
CA GLY A 55 1.07 4.96 11.57
C GLY A 55 0.59 6.25 10.91
N LYS A 56 1.47 7.01 10.23
CA LYS A 56 1.05 8.21 9.50
C LYS A 56 0.52 7.85 8.11
N ILE A 57 -0.52 8.56 7.70
CA ILE A 57 -1.16 8.44 6.40
C ILE A 57 -0.50 9.40 5.40
N TYR A 58 -0.30 8.90 4.19
CA TYR A 58 0.30 9.60 3.06
C TYR A 58 -0.53 9.35 1.80
N THR A 59 -0.34 10.18 0.79
CA THR A 59 -0.99 10.06 -0.51
C THR A 59 0.05 9.69 -1.56
N VAL A 60 -0.20 8.63 -2.33
CA VAL A 60 0.67 8.23 -3.44
C VAL A 60 0.62 9.30 -4.54
N ARG A 61 1.77 9.91 -4.84
CA ARG A 61 1.94 10.89 -5.92
C ARG A 61 2.31 10.21 -7.24
N ALA A 62 3.15 9.18 -7.19
CA ALA A 62 3.51 8.38 -8.35
C ALA A 62 4.02 7.01 -7.90
N VAL A 63 3.89 6.05 -8.82
CA VAL A 63 4.39 4.68 -8.66
C VAL A 63 5.42 4.43 -9.75
N GLY A 64 6.55 3.83 -9.39
CA GLY A 64 7.63 3.55 -10.32
C GLY A 64 8.49 2.38 -9.88
N VAL A 65 9.61 2.20 -10.57
CA VAL A 65 10.62 1.20 -10.22
C VAL A 65 11.76 1.89 -9.48
N GLY A 66 12.10 1.36 -8.31
CA GLY A 66 13.23 1.80 -7.50
C GLY A 66 14.36 0.80 -7.53
N ARG A 67 15.55 1.26 -7.14
CA ARG A 67 16.71 0.40 -6.86
C ARG A 67 16.81 0.17 -5.35
N SER A 68 17.00 -1.07 -4.94
CA SER A 68 17.20 -1.46 -3.54
C SER A 68 18.42 -2.37 -3.41
N ASN A 69 18.90 -2.54 -2.16
CA ASN A 69 20.03 -3.41 -1.82
C ASN A 69 21.24 -3.27 -2.78
N PRO A 70 21.79 -2.05 -2.93
CA PRO A 70 22.91 -1.81 -3.84
C PRO A 70 24.14 -2.60 -3.41
N LYS A 71 24.75 -3.30 -4.37
CA LYS A 71 26.01 -4.02 -4.21
C LYS A 71 27.13 -3.18 -4.78
N PHE A 72 28.11 -2.90 -3.95
CA PHE A 72 29.28 -2.11 -4.32
C PHE A 72 30.53 -2.98 -4.28
N GLU A 73 31.40 -2.81 -5.27
CA GLU A 73 32.74 -3.40 -5.30
C GLU A 73 33.77 -2.29 -5.39
N VAL A 74 34.92 -2.53 -4.73
CA VAL A 74 36.07 -1.63 -4.76
C VAL A 74 37.08 -2.21 -5.74
N ASN A 75 37.42 -1.47 -6.79
CA ASN A 75 38.47 -1.90 -7.72
C ASN A 75 39.88 -1.64 -7.15
N GLU A 76 40.91 -2.12 -7.84
CA GLU A 76 42.31 -1.96 -7.44
C GLU A 76 42.74 -0.48 -7.29
N ASP A 77 42.01 0.44 -7.93
CA ASP A 77 42.22 1.89 -7.86
C ASP A 77 41.45 2.58 -6.71
N ALA A 78 40.87 1.82 -5.79
CA ALA A 78 40.05 2.31 -4.68
C ALA A 78 38.78 3.10 -5.08
N GLU A 79 38.29 2.92 -6.31
CA GLU A 79 37.00 3.46 -6.75
C GLU A 79 35.86 2.53 -6.33
N ILE A 80 34.79 3.10 -5.76
CA ILE A 80 33.57 2.37 -5.42
C ILE A 80 32.65 2.34 -6.64
N LYS A 81 32.38 1.14 -7.18
CA LYS A 81 31.46 0.94 -8.30
C LYS A 81 30.24 0.14 -7.88
N LEU A 82 29.06 0.58 -8.31
CA LEU A 82 27.82 -0.17 -8.16
C LEU A 82 27.82 -1.34 -9.16
N THR A 83 27.85 -2.58 -8.67
CA THR A 83 27.89 -3.80 -9.51
C THR A 83 26.55 -4.51 -9.62
N GLY A 84 25.59 -4.20 -8.73
CA GLY A 84 24.23 -4.71 -8.82
C GLY A 84 23.26 -3.99 -7.90
N ALA A 85 21.98 -4.10 -8.20
CA ALA A 85 20.90 -3.67 -7.34
C ALA A 85 19.67 -4.55 -7.60
N GLU A 86 18.81 -4.67 -6.62
CA GLU A 86 17.47 -5.23 -6.78
C GLU A 86 16.51 -4.13 -7.26
N PHE A 87 15.42 -4.53 -7.90
CA PHE A 87 14.39 -3.62 -8.40
C PHE A 87 13.08 -3.87 -7.67
N ASP A 88 12.62 -2.85 -6.95
CA ASP A 88 11.41 -2.90 -6.16
C ASP A 88 10.39 -1.88 -6.67
N LEU A 89 9.12 -2.08 -6.31
CA LEU A 89 8.10 -1.06 -6.49
C LEU A 89 8.40 0.12 -5.57
N MET A 90 8.54 1.30 -6.17
CA MET A 90 8.85 2.56 -5.50
C MET A 90 7.61 3.46 -5.50
N LEU A 91 7.33 4.06 -4.34
CA LEU A 91 6.29 5.06 -4.16
C LEU A 91 6.92 6.43 -3.94
N LEU A 92 6.44 7.42 -4.69
CA LEU A 92 6.60 8.83 -4.36
C LEU A 92 5.35 9.29 -3.62
N LEU A 93 5.52 10.02 -2.53
CA LEU A 93 4.41 10.53 -1.72
C LEU A 93 4.19 12.02 -1.99
N LYS A 94 2.96 12.50 -1.78
CA LYS A 94 2.61 13.91 -2.02
C LYS A 94 3.13 14.80 -0.90
N GLU A 95 3.15 14.29 0.32
CA GLU A 95 3.53 15.03 1.53
C GLU A 95 5.05 15.05 1.74
N LEU A 96 5.78 14.14 1.11
CA LEU A 96 7.24 13.99 1.24
C LEU A 96 7.91 14.15 -0.11
N ILE A 97 8.68 15.23 -0.27
CA ILE A 97 9.45 15.54 -1.47
C ILE A 97 10.94 15.48 -1.13
N ASN A 98 11.66 14.60 -1.82
CA ASN A 98 13.08 14.35 -1.60
C ASN A 98 13.92 14.86 -2.78
N PRO A 99 15.26 14.99 -2.61
CA PRO A 99 16.14 15.25 -3.75
C PRO A 99 16.23 14.05 -4.68
N ASP A 100 16.79 14.28 -5.86
CA ASP A 100 17.18 13.22 -6.78
C ASP A 100 18.32 12.38 -6.20
N ASP A 101 18.35 11.09 -6.57
CA ASP A 101 19.41 10.15 -6.18
C ASP A 101 20.77 10.61 -6.75
N PRO A 102 21.74 11.01 -5.90
CA PRO A 102 23.05 11.46 -6.34
C PRO A 102 23.90 10.34 -6.94
N HIS A 103 23.52 9.08 -6.72
CA HIS A 103 24.20 7.89 -7.25
C HIS A 103 23.46 7.29 -8.46
N SER A 104 22.50 8.02 -9.04
CA SER A 104 21.82 7.65 -10.27
C SER A 104 22.24 8.57 -11.42
N SER A 105 22.55 7.98 -12.57
CA SER A 105 22.71 8.74 -13.82
C SER A 105 21.36 9.26 -14.34
N VAL A 106 20.28 8.56 -14.01
CA VAL A 106 18.91 8.98 -14.27
C VAL A 106 18.47 9.78 -13.06
N LYS A 107 18.33 11.11 -13.21
CA LYS A 107 17.91 12.04 -12.14
C LYS A 107 16.50 11.69 -11.65
N GLN A 108 16.42 10.70 -10.77
CA GLN A 108 15.19 10.13 -10.24
C GLN A 108 15.09 10.51 -8.78
N GLU A 109 13.93 11.03 -8.38
CA GLU A 109 13.64 11.35 -6.99
C GLU A 109 13.75 10.11 -6.08
N LEU A 110 14.33 10.30 -4.90
CA LEU A 110 14.40 9.28 -3.87
C LEU A 110 13.01 8.95 -3.30
N GLY A 111 12.42 7.87 -3.82
CA GLY A 111 11.18 7.30 -3.31
C GLY A 111 11.35 6.25 -2.23
N PHE A 112 10.25 5.60 -1.88
CA PHE A 112 10.19 4.62 -0.79
C PHE A 112 9.72 3.26 -1.30
N ARG A 113 10.25 2.18 -0.72
CA ARG A 113 9.82 0.81 -1.06
C ARG A 113 8.36 0.61 -0.66
N SER A 114 7.56 0.03 -1.55
CA SER A 114 6.12 -0.14 -1.35
C SER A 114 5.77 -1.03 -0.15
N GLU A 115 6.61 -2.01 0.18
CA GLU A 115 6.46 -2.92 1.34
C GLU A 115 6.40 -2.18 2.70
N ARG A 116 6.80 -0.91 2.75
CA ARG A 116 6.73 -0.06 3.95
C ARG A 116 5.34 0.54 4.17
N PHE A 117 4.42 0.31 3.24
CA PHE A 117 3.09 0.89 3.23
C PHE A 117 2.02 -0.18 3.09
N ALA A 118 0.88 0.08 3.74
CA ALA A 118 -0.36 -0.63 3.50
C ALA A 118 -1.37 0.34 2.86
N PRO A 119 -2.13 -0.09 1.83
CA PRO A 119 -3.21 0.73 1.31
C PRO A 119 -4.31 0.91 2.35
N LEU A 120 -4.96 2.07 2.32
CA LEU A 120 -6.20 2.30 3.05
C LEU A 120 -7.35 2.04 2.09
N GLU A 121 -8.29 1.20 2.51
CA GLU A 121 -9.57 1.04 1.82
C GLU A 121 -10.40 2.31 2.04
N GLU A 122 -10.92 2.87 0.95
CA GLU A 122 -11.94 3.91 1.04
C GLU A 122 -13.26 3.18 1.32
N ILE A 123 -13.72 3.26 2.57
CA ILE A 123 -15.11 2.91 2.87
C ILE A 123 -15.93 4.03 2.24
N GLU A 124 -16.66 3.74 1.16
CA GLU A 124 -17.69 4.63 0.64
C GLU A 124 -18.72 4.82 1.76
N GLU A 125 -18.64 5.93 2.52
CA GLU A 125 -19.73 6.37 3.37
C GLU A 125 -20.87 6.80 2.45
N GLU A 126 -21.78 5.88 2.17
CA GLU A 126 -23.10 6.21 1.64
C GLU A 126 -23.77 7.13 2.67
N GLU A 127 -23.87 8.43 2.38
CA GLU A 127 -24.65 9.39 3.15
C GLU A 127 -26.12 8.97 3.12
N GLU A 128 -26.53 8.02 3.98
CA GLU A 128 -27.92 7.93 4.38
C GLU A 128 -28.23 9.18 5.23
N ALA A 129 -28.74 10.21 4.56
CA ALA A 129 -29.44 11.31 5.18
C ALA A 129 -30.67 10.77 5.95
N GLY A 130 -30.44 10.27 7.15
CA GLY A 130 -31.48 9.92 8.11
C GLY A 130 -32.11 11.18 8.70
N GLU A 131 -32.96 11.85 7.91
CA GLU A 131 -33.88 12.86 8.43
C GLU A 131 -34.94 12.18 9.31
N LEU A 132 -34.65 12.04 10.60
CA LEU A 132 -35.66 11.71 11.61
C LEU A 132 -36.05 12.97 12.37
N VAL A 133 -36.92 13.78 11.75
CA VAL A 133 -37.75 14.74 12.46
C VAL A 133 -38.71 13.95 13.35
N GLY A 134 -38.42 13.93 14.66
CA GLY A 134 -39.25 13.32 15.69
C GLY A 134 -39.48 14.27 16.85
N ALA A 135 -40.22 15.36 16.62
CA ALA A 135 -40.74 16.21 17.70
C ALA A 135 -41.79 15.42 18.52
N GLY A 136 -41.35 14.79 19.61
CA GLY A 136 -42.20 14.11 20.58
C GLY A 136 -42.13 14.78 21.94
N ALA A 137 -42.98 15.77 22.18
CA ALA A 137 -43.25 16.30 23.51
C ALA A 137 -43.94 15.23 24.36
N GLY A 138 -43.17 14.51 25.18
CA GLY A 138 -43.66 13.59 26.19
C GLY A 138 -43.29 14.07 27.60
N LYS A 139 -44.16 14.86 28.23
CA LYS A 139 -44.13 15.01 29.69
C LYS A 139 -44.46 13.66 30.31
N LYS A 140 -43.55 13.11 31.12
CA LYS A 140 -43.91 12.20 32.20
C LYS A 140 -43.08 12.55 33.43
N ASP A 141 -43.82 12.92 34.46
CA ASP A 141 -43.39 13.39 35.75
C ASP A 141 -42.53 12.32 36.44
N TRP A 142 -41.31 12.72 36.83
CA TRP A 142 -40.46 11.94 37.73
C TRP A 142 -40.78 12.38 39.16
N GLU A 143 -41.37 11.48 39.95
CA GLU A 143 -41.44 11.65 41.40
C GLU A 143 -40.26 10.91 42.06
N PRO A 144 -39.44 11.57 42.89
CA PRO A 144 -38.42 10.87 43.66
C PRO A 144 -39.06 10.05 44.78
N GLN A 145 -38.69 8.78 44.87
CA GLN A 145 -39.15 7.90 45.95
C GLN A 145 -38.55 8.34 47.30
N PRO A 146 -39.34 8.41 48.39
CA PRO A 146 -38.81 8.62 49.73
C PRO A 146 -38.13 7.31 50.18
N TRP A 147 -36.82 7.35 50.38
CA TRP A 147 -36.15 6.29 51.13
C TRP A 147 -36.71 6.30 52.56
N ALA A 148 -37.24 5.16 52.98
CA ALA A 148 -37.81 4.95 54.30
C ALA A 148 -36.73 4.39 55.23
N GLY A 149 -36.57 5.03 56.39
CA GLY A 149 -36.08 4.40 57.64
C GLY A 149 -34.59 4.22 57.77
#